data_AF-A0A3C1HYB8-F1
#
_entry.id   AF-A0A3C1HYB8-F1
#
_cell.length_a   1.000
_cell.length_b   1.000
_cell.length_c   1.000
_cell.angle_alpha   90.00
_cell.angle_beta   90.00
_cell.angle_gamma   90.00
#
_symmetry.space_group_name_H-M   'P 1'
#
loop_
_entity.id
_entity.type
_entity.pdbx_description
1 polymer ?
#
loop_
_entity_poly.entity_id
_entity_poly.type
_entity_poly.pdbx_seq_one_letter_code
_entity_poly.pdbx_strand_id
1 'polypeptide(L)' 'PQTAPLREKQADGSRHPFDQFICAKTPAGRWLDPEELAGPAVFLASDASNAVNGHILYVDGGILAYIGKQPS' A
#
# COMPACT_ATOMS: atom_id res chain seq x y z
N PRO A 1 -7.43 5.00 13.51
CA PRO A 1 -7.69 5.40 12.09
C PRO A 1 -8.82 4.55 11.51
N GLN A 2 -9.58 5.05 10.53
CA GLN A 2 -10.82 4.43 10.01
C GLN A 2 -10.67 2.94 9.61
N THR A 3 -9.47 2.55 9.15
CA THR A 3 -9.18 1.20 8.65
C THR A 3 -8.50 0.28 9.68
N ALA A 4 -8.28 0.73 10.93
CA ALA A 4 -7.65 -0.08 11.97
C ALA A 4 -8.38 -1.41 12.26
N PRO A 5 -9.73 -1.45 12.35
CA PRO A 5 -10.44 -2.71 12.57
C PRO A 5 -10.23 -3.77 11.47
N LEU A 6 -9.78 -3.34 10.28
CA LEU A 6 -9.52 -4.25 9.16
C LEU A 6 -8.14 -4.89 9.20
N ARG A 7 -7.21 -4.37 10.02
CA ARG A 7 -5.80 -4.81 10.06
C ARG A 7 -5.45 -5.60 11.32
N GLU A 8 -6.20 -5.36 12.39
CA GLU A 8 -5.95 -5.96 13.69
C GLU A 8 -6.39 -7.43 13.73
N LYS A 9 -5.72 -8.22 14.59
CA LYS A 9 -6.17 -9.58 14.88
C LYS A 9 -7.45 -9.52 15.70
N GLN A 10 -8.41 -10.36 15.35
CA GLN A 10 -9.65 -10.54 16.10
C GLN A 10 -9.38 -11.26 17.42
N ALA A 11 -10.36 -11.26 18.33
CA ALA A 11 -10.23 -11.87 19.65
C ALA A 11 -9.95 -13.39 19.59
N ASP A 12 -10.40 -14.06 18.54
CA ASP A 12 -10.12 -15.48 18.26
C ASP A 12 -8.75 -15.72 17.61
N GLY A 13 -7.95 -14.67 17.41
CA GLY A 13 -6.62 -14.72 16.79
C GLY A 13 -6.63 -14.68 15.26
N SER A 14 -7.79 -14.70 14.61
CA SER A 14 -7.91 -14.64 13.16
C SER A 14 -7.68 -13.23 12.61
N ARG A 15 -7.30 -13.13 11.33
CA ARG A 15 -7.20 -11.84 10.59
C ARG A 15 -8.50 -11.61 9.83
N HIS A 16 -8.94 -10.36 9.76
CA HIS A 16 -10.09 -9.97 8.94
C HIS A 16 -9.89 -10.41 7.48
N PRO A 17 -10.91 -10.95 6.77
CA PRO A 17 -10.73 -11.43 5.39
C PRO A 17 -10.16 -10.37 4.43
N PHE A 18 -10.48 -9.09 4.68
CA PHE A 18 -9.92 -7.98 3.90
C PHE A 18 -8.43 -7.73 4.18
N ASP A 19 -7.92 -7.99 5.39
CA ASP A 19 -6.48 -7.94 5.70
C ASP A 19 -5.71 -8.93 4.83
N GLN A 20 -6.24 -10.17 4.78
CA GLN A 20 -5.66 -11.25 4.01
C GLN A 20 -5.69 -10.91 2.52
N PHE A 21 -6.82 -10.39 2.01
CA PHE A 21 -6.94 -9.94 0.63
C PHE A 21 -5.90 -8.87 0.26
N ILE A 22 -5.73 -7.85 1.11
CA ILE A 22 -4.77 -6.77 0.84
C ILE A 22 -3.35 -7.32 0.88
N CYS A 23 -2.95 -8.01 1.94
CA CYS A 23 -1.58 -8.55 2.05
C CYS A 23 -1.26 -9.55 0.92
N ALA A 24 -2.25 -10.34 0.48
CA ALA A 24 -2.16 -11.28 -0.62
C ALA A 24 -1.89 -10.62 -1.99
N LYS A 25 -2.50 -9.45 -2.22
CA LYS A 25 -2.48 -8.79 -3.53
C LYS A 25 -1.50 -7.62 -3.61
N THR A 26 -1.01 -7.14 -2.48
CA THR A 26 0.08 -6.17 -2.44
C THR A 26 1.41 -6.91 -2.49
N PRO A 27 2.26 -6.75 -3.52
CA PRO A 27 3.61 -7.32 -3.55
C PRO A 27 4.47 -7.05 -2.32
N ALA A 28 4.29 -5.90 -1.65
CA ALA A 28 4.95 -5.62 -0.37
C ALA A 28 4.53 -6.56 0.78
N GLY A 29 3.45 -7.35 0.61
CA GLY A 29 2.98 -8.34 1.57
C GLY A 29 2.36 -7.77 2.85
N ARG A 30 2.13 -6.45 2.88
CA ARG A 30 1.63 -5.72 4.05
C ARG A 30 0.89 -4.46 3.65
N TRP A 31 0.20 -3.89 4.64
CA TRP A 31 -0.25 -2.50 4.57
C TRP A 31 0.95 -1.56 4.61
N LEU A 32 0.88 -0.50 3.83
CA LEU A 32 1.84 0.59 3.94
C LEU A 32 1.50 1.48 5.14
N ASP A 33 2.55 2.03 5.73
CA ASP A 33 2.46 3.05 6.76
C ASP A 33 2.33 4.44 6.12
N PRO A 34 1.58 5.39 6.71
CA PRO A 34 1.43 6.74 6.18
C PRO A 34 2.75 7.45 5.89
N GLU A 35 3.78 7.17 6.68
CA GLU A 35 5.12 7.76 6.59
C GLU A 35 5.82 7.40 5.28
N GLU A 36 5.44 6.29 4.64
CA GLU A 36 6.01 5.86 3.36
C GLU A 36 5.62 6.78 2.18
N LEU A 37 4.62 7.64 2.36
CA LEU A 37 4.28 8.71 1.41
C LEU A 37 5.25 9.90 1.48
N ALA A 38 5.99 10.06 2.57
CA ALA A 38 6.83 11.24 2.80
C ALA A 38 7.95 11.36 1.76
N GLY A 39 8.66 10.26 1.48
CA GLY A 39 9.74 10.25 0.49
C GLY A 39 9.27 10.62 -0.93
N PRO A 40 8.24 9.93 -1.48
CA PRO A 40 7.65 10.29 -2.77
C PRO A 40 7.12 11.73 -2.84
N ALA A 41 6.51 12.23 -1.76
CA ALA A 41 6.05 13.63 -1.72
C ALA A 41 7.22 14.61 -1.76
N VAL A 42 8.30 14.35 -1.00
CA VAL A 42 9.52 15.17 -1.05
C VAL A 42 10.17 15.11 -2.42
N PHE A 43 10.25 13.92 -3.05
CA PHE A 43 10.75 13.78 -4.41
C PHE A 43 9.99 14.70 -5.39
N LEU A 44 8.65 14.61 -5.40
CA LEU A 44 7.79 15.42 -6.28
C LEU A 44 7.82 16.93 -5.97
N ALA A 45 8.19 17.32 -4.75
CA ALA A 45 8.35 18.72 -4.35
C ALA A 45 9.77 19.27 -4.55
N SER A 46 10.72 18.42 -4.95
CA SER A 46 12.14 18.77 -5.05
C SER A 46 12.56 19.06 -6.49
N ASP A 47 13.75 19.67 -6.65
CA ASP A 47 14.36 19.87 -7.97
C ASP A 47 14.63 18.56 -8.73
N ALA A 48 14.69 17.42 -8.02
CA ALA A 48 14.89 16.11 -8.64
C ALA A 48 13.74 15.72 -9.58
N SER A 49 12.56 16.34 -9.45
CA SER A 49 11.40 16.09 -10.29
C SER A 49 11.10 17.21 -11.29
N ASN A 50 12.03 18.12 -11.57
CA ASN A 50 11.78 19.30 -12.43
C ASN A 50 11.26 18.97 -13.85
N ALA A 51 11.55 17.77 -14.37
CA ALA A 51 11.03 17.29 -15.65
C ALA A 51 9.89 16.28 -15.53
N VAL A 52 9.43 15.96 -14.32
CA VAL A 52 8.35 14.98 -14.05
C VAL A 52 7.04 15.72 -13.86
N ASN A 53 6.21 15.77 -14.89
CA ASN A 53 4.89 16.39 -14.88
C ASN A 53 3.85 15.49 -15.54
N GLY A 54 2.57 15.67 -15.21
CA GLY A 54 1.47 14.88 -15.75
C GLY A 54 1.48 13.38 -15.37
N HIS A 55 2.34 12.98 -14.43
CA HIS A 55 2.52 11.58 -14.03
C HIS A 55 1.79 11.27 -12.72
N ILE A 56 1.20 10.08 -12.64
CA ILE A 56 0.63 9.53 -11.41
C ILE A 56 1.66 8.56 -10.81
N LEU A 57 2.30 8.96 -9.72
CA LEU A 57 3.20 8.09 -8.98
C LEU A 57 2.41 7.30 -7.93
N TYR A 58 2.27 5.99 -8.15
CA TYR A 58 1.63 5.10 -7.18
C TYR A 58 2.58 4.74 -6.03
N VAL A 59 2.10 4.92 -4.81
CA VAL A 59 2.78 4.53 -3.56
C VAL A 59 1.84 3.58 -2.82
N ASP A 60 1.72 2.37 -3.34
CA ASP A 60 0.65 1.43 -3.00
C ASP A 60 1.16 0.02 -2.66
N GLY A 61 2.48 -0.15 -2.55
CA GLY A 61 3.13 -1.44 -2.32
C GLY A 61 3.01 -2.40 -3.50
N GLY A 62 2.59 -1.91 -4.67
CA GLY A 62 2.45 -2.63 -5.92
C GLY A 62 1.07 -3.27 -6.14
N ILE A 63 0.06 -2.97 -5.32
CA ILE A 63 -1.27 -3.61 -5.42
C ILE A 63 -1.93 -3.38 -6.78
N LEU A 64 -1.71 -2.22 -7.43
CA LEU A 64 -2.20 -1.95 -8.79
C LEU A 64 -1.52 -2.80 -9.86
N ALA A 65 -0.28 -3.23 -9.65
CA ALA A 65 0.48 -4.03 -10.60
C ALA A 65 0.15 -5.54 -10.49
N TYR A 66 -0.71 -5.93 -9.56
CA TYR A 66 -1.06 -7.33 -9.34
C TYR A 66 -1.95 -7.88 -10.47
N ILE A 67 -1.41 -8.82 -11.26
CA ILE A 67 -2.06 -9.40 -12.45
C ILE A 67 -2.87 -10.69 -12.18
N GLY A 68 -3.29 -10.96 -10.94
CA GLY A 68 -4.42 -11.87 -10.72
C GLY A 68 -4.17 -13.29 -10.21
N LYS A 69 -2.93 -13.73 -9.90
CA LYS A 69 -2.74 -15.08 -9.32
C LYS A 69 -3.10 -15.08 -7.83
N GLN A 70 -4.31 -15.56 -7.47
CA GLN A 70 -4.68 -15.74 -6.06
C GLN A 70 -3.56 -16.51 -5.34
N PRO A 71 -2.99 -15.96 -4.25
CA PRO A 71 -2.01 -16.70 -3.48
C PRO A 71 -2.69 -17.92 -2.87
N SER A 72 -1.99 -19.05 -3.00
CA SER A 72 -2.37 -20.36 -2.45
C SER A 72 -2.34 -20.38 -0.94
#